data_AF-A0A7S2BZR2-F1
#
_entry.id   AF-A0A7S2BZR2-F1
#
_cell.length_a   1.000
_cell.length_b   1.000
_cell.length_c   1.000
_cell.angle_alpha   90.00
_cell.angle_beta   90.00
_cell.angle_gamma   90.00
#
_symmetry.space_group_name_H-M   'P 1'
#
loop_
_entity.id
_entity.type
_entity.pdbx_description
1 polymer ?
#
loop_
_entity_poly.entity_id
_entity_poly.type
_entity_poly.pdbx_seq_one_letter_code
_entity_poly.pdbx_strand_id
1 'polypeptide(L)'
;YGREARPVLSCSIDFYIRLFVRVFDSPARAKYHASKTAVVHQCVQCESFFVQPLGEAAAPSEDVKESQKFRTARVVAPGGDCPECGGRLKLGGPFYSGPLHDSDFV
;
A
#
# COMPACT_ATOMS: atom_id res chain seq x y z
N TYR A 1 4.95 11.50 15.33
CA TYR A 1 6.11 10.66 15.69
C TYR A 1 7.25 10.63 14.68
N GLY A 2 7.09 11.08 13.42
CA GLY A 2 8.23 11.22 12.50
C GLY A 2 9.02 9.93 12.24
N ARG A 3 8.36 8.77 12.36
CA ARG A 3 8.97 7.44 12.27
C ARG A 3 8.34 6.64 11.13
N GLU A 4 9.16 5.86 10.44
CA GLU A 4 8.71 4.84 9.49
C GLU A 4 8.83 3.45 10.12
N ALA A 5 7.71 2.76 10.31
CA ALA A 5 7.68 1.34 10.61
C ALA A 5 7.63 0.58 9.27
N ARG A 6 8.75 -0.03 8.86
CA ARG A 6 8.84 -0.78 7.60
C ARG A 6 8.87 -2.29 7.88
N PRO A 7 7.91 -3.07 7.37
CA PRO A 7 7.98 -4.53 7.41
C PRO A 7 9.23 -5.03 6.69
N VAL A 8 9.94 -5.97 7.31
CA VAL A 8 11.07 -6.70 6.70
C VAL A 8 10.74 -8.18 6.46
N LEU A 9 9.81 -8.73 7.26
CA LEU A 9 9.29 -10.09 7.12
C LEU A 9 7.87 -10.13 7.68
N SER A 10 6.93 -10.67 6.90
CA SER A 10 5.52 -10.78 7.27
C SER A 10 5.04 -12.21 7.07
N CYS A 11 4.80 -12.95 8.16
CA CYS A 11 4.42 -14.34 8.11
C CYS A 11 2.98 -14.54 8.58
N SER A 12 2.22 -15.37 7.88
CA SER A 12 0.96 -15.95 8.35
C SER A 12 1.25 -17.37 8.82
N ILE A 13 1.01 -17.67 10.11
CA ILE A 13 1.36 -18.94 10.75
C ILE A 13 0.11 -19.47 11.44
N ASP A 14 -0.57 -20.40 10.77
CA ASP A 14 -1.84 -21.03 11.19
C ASP A 14 -2.90 -20.02 11.66
N PHE A 15 -2.91 -19.69 12.95
CA PHE A 15 -3.90 -18.84 13.60
C PHE A 15 -3.37 -17.46 14.03
N TYR A 16 -2.12 -17.10 13.70
CA TYR A 16 -1.57 -15.78 14.00
C TYR A 16 -0.70 -15.22 12.88
N ILE A 17 -0.50 -13.91 12.91
CA ILE A 17 0.43 -13.22 12.02
C ILE A 17 1.65 -12.72 12.81
N ARG A 18 2.84 -12.83 12.22
CA ARG A 18 4.09 -12.31 12.79
C ARG A 18 4.71 -11.29 11.85
N LEU A 19 4.89 -10.08 12.33
CA LEU A 19 5.52 -8.98 11.60
C LEU A 19 6.87 -8.64 12.24
N PHE A 20 7.93 -8.68 11.45
CA PHE A 20 9.22 -8.11 11.81
C PHE A 20 9.33 -6.77 11.14
N VAL A 21 9.60 -5.72 11.92
CA VAL A 21 9.56 -4.34 11.45
C VAL A 21 10.86 -3.65 11.81
N ARG A 22 11.44 -2.93 10.85
CA ARG A 22 12.53 -1.99 11.09
C ARG A 22 11.95 -0.59 11.27
N VAL A 23 12.25 0.05 12.39
CA VAL A 23 11.82 1.41 12.69
C VAL A 23 12.91 2.40 12.29
N PHE A 24 12.56 3.38 11.48
CA PHE A 24 13.44 4.48 11.10
C PHE A 24 12.95 5.79 11.72
N ASP A 25 13.82 6.48 12.45
CA ASP A 25 13.59 7.84 12.95
C ASP A 25 13.87 8.86 11.83
N SER A 26 12.90 9.06 10.94
CA SER A 26 13.00 10.04 9.85
C SER A 26 11.63 10.62 9.47
N PRO A 27 11.39 11.92 9.72
CA PRO A 27 10.15 12.59 9.32
C PRO A 27 9.93 12.57 7.81
N ALA A 28 11.00 12.56 7.02
CA ALA A 28 10.92 12.43 5.57
C ALA A 28 10.36 11.05 5.16
N ARG A 29 10.82 9.98 5.82
CA ARG A 29 10.34 8.61 5.58
C ARG A 29 8.92 8.38 6.06
N ALA A 30 8.50 9.06 7.13
CA ALA A 30 7.12 8.98 7.62
C ALA A 30 6.08 9.43 6.58
N LYS A 31 6.45 10.31 5.64
CA LYS A 31 5.56 10.77 4.57
C LYS A 31 5.20 9.67 3.56
N TYR A 32 6.01 8.61 3.46
CA TYR A 32 5.75 7.47 2.56
C TYR A 32 4.64 6.55 3.07
N HIS A 33 4.18 6.68 4.31
CA HIS A 33 3.09 5.84 4.82
C HIS A 33 1.81 5.99 4.00
N ALA A 34 1.51 7.22 3.56
CA ALA A 34 0.34 7.48 2.73
C ALA A 34 0.40 6.73 1.39
N SER A 35 1.59 6.64 0.78
CA SER A 35 1.75 5.93 -0.50
C SER A 35 1.79 4.41 -0.37
N LYS A 36 2.06 3.89 0.83
CA LYS A 36 2.04 2.45 1.15
C LYS A 36 0.75 2.00 1.81
N THR A 37 -0.26 2.86 1.88
CA THR A 37 -1.58 2.53 2.42
C THR A 37 -2.59 2.57 1.28
N ALA A 38 -3.43 1.54 1.19
CA ALA A 38 -4.44 1.42 0.15
C ALA A 38 -5.75 0.83 0.69
N VAL A 39 -6.83 1.02 -0.08
CA VAL A 39 -8.09 0.28 0.07
C VAL A 39 -8.28 -0.63 -1.13
N VAL A 40 -9.02 -1.72 -0.96
CA VAL A 40 -9.31 -2.70 -2.02
C VAL A 40 -10.81 -2.71 -2.31
N HIS A 41 -11.16 -2.73 -3.59
CA HIS A 41 -12.52 -2.98 -4.06
C HIS A 41 -12.56 -4.42 -4.55
N GLN A 42 -13.34 -5.29 -3.92
CA GLN A 42 -13.40 -6.72 -4.24
C GLN A 42 -14.80 -7.10 -4.72
N CYS A 43 -14.87 -7.78 -5.87
CA CYS A 43 -16.11 -8.31 -6.41
C CYS A 43 -16.58 -9.52 -5.62
N VAL A 44 -17.87 -9.54 -5.27
CA VAL A 44 -18.49 -10.65 -4.52
C VAL A 44 -18.77 -11.86 -5.42
N GLN A 45 -18.79 -11.70 -6.74
CA GLN A 45 -19.17 -12.75 -7.69
C GLN A 45 -17.99 -13.41 -8.40
N CYS A 46 -17.06 -12.63 -8.95
CA CYS A 46 -15.91 -13.15 -9.71
C CYS A 46 -14.57 -12.98 -9.00
N GLU A 47 -14.57 -12.48 -7.76
CA GLU A 47 -13.37 -12.27 -6.92
C GLU A 47 -12.30 -11.32 -7.49
N SER A 48 -12.58 -10.67 -8.64
CA SER A 48 -11.73 -9.59 -9.15
C SER A 48 -11.57 -8.49 -8.11
N PHE A 49 -10.39 -7.89 -8.06
CA PHE A 49 -10.08 -6.85 -7.09
C PHE A 49 -9.28 -5.70 -7.69
N PHE A 50 -9.50 -4.51 -7.12
CA PHE A 50 -8.88 -3.26 -7.56
C PHE A 50 -8.36 -2.50 -6.37
N VAL A 51 -7.08 -2.12 -6.41
CA VAL A 51 -6.40 -1.46 -5.29
C VAL A 51 -6.35 0.05 -5.54
N GLN A 52 -6.82 0.82 -4.56
CA GLN A 52 -6.82 2.27 -4.54
C GLN A 52 -5.82 2.76 -3.49
N PRO A 53 -4.63 3.24 -3.90
CA PRO A 53 -3.70 3.90 -2.99
C PRO A 53 -4.32 5.14 -2.34
N LEU A 54 -3.87 5.51 -1.14
CA LEU A 54 -4.29 6.73 -0.45
C LEU A 54 -3.35 7.92 -0.68
N GLY A 55 -2.15 7.66 -1.18
CA GLY A 55 -1.19 8.67 -1.60
C GLY A 55 -0.30 8.16 -2.72
N GLU A 56 0.36 9.08 -3.40
CA GLU A 56 1.38 8.79 -4.40
C GLU A 56 2.70 9.44 -3.97
N ALA A 57 3.78 8.67 -4.06
CA ALA A 57 5.14 9.19 -3.95
C ALA A 57 5.79 9.10 -5.34
N ALA A 58 6.30 10.22 -5.85
CA ALA A 58 7.03 10.21 -7.12
C ALA A 58 8.26 9.31 -6.99
N ALA A 59 8.49 8.44 -7.98
CA ALA A 59 9.72 7.66 -8.04
C ALA A 59 10.93 8.62 -8.03
N PRO A 60 12.01 8.28 -7.32
CA PRO A 60 13.24 9.07 -7.42
C PRO A 60 13.72 9.00 -8.86
N SER A 61 13.68 10.12 -9.58
CA SER A 61 14.39 10.26 -10.84
C SER A 61 15.89 10.28 -10.54
N GLU A 62 16.63 9.34 -11.12
CA GLU A 62 18.10 9.20 -10.98
C GLU A 62 18.85 10.51 -11.31
N ASP A 63 18.27 11.35 -12.18
CA ASP A 63 18.95 12.51 -12.76
C ASP A 63 18.82 13.83 -11.98
N VAL A 64 17.95 13.92 -10.96
CA VAL A 64 17.72 15.19 -10.25
C VAL A 64 17.64 14.96 -8.76
N LYS A 65 18.48 15.69 -7.99
CA LYS A 65 18.37 15.90 -6.54
C LYS A 65 17.09 16.69 -6.18
N GLU A 66 15.96 16.35 -6.78
CA GLU A 66 14.69 16.98 -6.48
C GLU A 66 14.06 16.30 -5.27
N SER A 67 13.61 17.11 -4.33
CA SER A 67 12.86 16.68 -3.16
C SER A 67 11.71 15.75 -3.58
N GLN A 68 11.63 14.56 -2.99
CA GLN A 68 10.54 13.60 -3.19
C GLN A 68 9.17 14.29 -3.07
N LYS A 69 8.42 14.30 -4.18
CA LYS A 69 7.09 14.93 -4.27
C LYS A 69 6.03 13.92 -3.86
N PHE A 70 5.29 14.26 -2.81
CA PHE A 70 4.10 13.52 -2.38
C PHE A 70 2.87 14.17 -2.99
N ARG A 71 1.99 13.35 -3.55
CA ARG A 71 0.73 13.79 -4.17
C ARG A 71 -0.42 13.04 -3.52
N THR A 72 -1.59 13.67 -3.52
CA THR A 72 -2.84 13.00 -3.20
C THR A 72 -3.09 11.90 -4.21
N ALA A 73 -3.64 10.77 -3.77
CA ALA A 73 -3.98 9.67 -4.67
C ALA A 73 -4.95 10.11 -5.75
N ARG A 74 -4.73 9.61 -6.97
CA ARG A 74 -5.73 9.65 -8.04
C ARG A 74 -6.74 8.55 -7.82
N VAL A 75 -7.99 8.81 -8.19
CA VAL A 75 -9.03 7.78 -8.19
C VAL A 75 -8.73 6.80 -9.33
N VAL A 76 -8.36 5.58 -8.98
CA VAL A 76 -8.15 4.43 -9.87
C VAL A 76 -9.16 3.31 -9.63
N ALA A 77 -9.94 3.41 -8.57
CA ALA A 77 -11.01 2.48 -8.27
C ALA A 77 -12.09 2.50 -9.36
N PRO A 78 -12.60 1.32 -9.77
CA PRO A 78 -13.84 1.26 -10.53
C PRO A 78 -15.02 1.81 -9.72
N GLY A 79 -16.15 2.09 -10.39
CA GLY A 79 -17.38 2.56 -9.74
C GLY A 79 -17.99 1.52 -8.79
N GLY A 80 -19.31 1.59 -8.57
CA GLY A 80 -20.01 0.63 -7.70
C GLY A 80 -20.02 -0.82 -8.24
N ASP A 81 -19.87 -0.97 -9.55
CA ASP A 81 -19.99 -2.23 -10.27
C ASP A 81 -18.65 -2.70 -10.83
N CYS A 82 -18.46 -4.02 -10.83
CA CYS A 82 -17.27 -4.68 -11.33
C CYS A 82 -17.18 -4.54 -12.85
N PRO A 83 -16.05 -4.06 -13.40
CA PRO A 83 -15.89 -3.90 -14.84
C PRO A 83 -15.83 -5.24 -15.60
N GLU A 84 -15.51 -6.33 -14.91
CA GLU A 84 -15.36 -7.66 -15.52
C GLU A 84 -16.69 -8.42 -15.65
N CYS A 85 -17.61 -8.28 -14.68
CA CYS A 85 -18.84 -9.07 -14.64
C CYS A 85 -20.13 -8.29 -14.29
N GLY A 86 -20.03 -6.98 -14.01
CA GLY A 86 -21.16 -6.16 -13.56
C GLY A 86 -21.60 -6.43 -12.12
N GLY A 87 -20.88 -7.26 -11.37
CA GLY A 87 -21.19 -7.59 -9.98
C GLY A 87 -20.89 -6.49 -8.99
N ARG A 88 -21.51 -6.53 -7.80
CA ARG A 88 -21.28 -5.53 -6.75
C ARG A 88 -19.86 -5.62 -6.19
N LEU A 89 -19.21 -4.47 -6.06
CA LEU A 89 -17.91 -4.35 -5.40
C LEU A 89 -18.09 -3.99 -3.91
N LYS A 90 -17.35 -4.67 -3.04
CA LYS A 90 -17.21 -4.35 -1.62
C LYS A 90 -15.89 -3.63 -1.37
N LEU A 91 -15.89 -2.68 -0.44
CA LEU A 91 -14.68 -1.98 -0.03
C LEU A 91 -14.07 -2.66 1.21
N GLY A 92 -12.76 -2.89 1.16
CA GLY A 92 -11.95 -3.42 2.24
C GLY A 92 -10.70 -2.57 2.49
N GLY A 93 -10.15 -2.63 3.70
CA GLY A 93 -8.99 -1.86 4.12
C GLY A 93 -9.32 -0.77 5.14
N PRO A 94 -8.41 0.21 5.37
CA PRO A 94 -7.12 0.36 4.70
C PRO A 94 -6.12 -0.75 5.10
N PHE A 95 -5.26 -1.13 4.16
CA PHE A 95 -4.19 -2.11 4.35
C PHE A 95 -2.87 -1.59 3.81
N TYR A 96 -1.78 -2.23 4.23
CA TYR A 96 -0.44 -1.91 3.74
C TYR A 96 -0.22 -2.54 2.35
N SER A 97 0.00 -1.69 1.34
CA SER A 97 0.23 -2.07 -0.06
C SER A 97 1.69 -2.08 -0.47
N GLY A 98 2.60 -1.74 0.45
CA GLY A 98 4.04 -1.79 0.20
C GLY A 98 4.62 -3.22 0.23
N PRO A 99 5.94 -3.35 0.01
CA PRO A 99 6.62 -4.64 0.11
C PRO A 99 6.50 -5.25 1.52
N LEU A 100 6.08 -6.51 1.59
CA LEU A 100 5.92 -7.27 2.85
C LEU A 100 7.21 -7.93 3.34
N HIS A 101 8.18 -8.09 2.43
CA HIS A 101 9.47 -8.74 2.65
C HIS A 101 10.60 -7.88 2.09
N ASP A 102 11.73 -7.85 2.79
CA ASP A 102 12.98 -7.25 2.35
C ASP A 102 13.92 -8.38 1.90
N SER A 103 14.30 -8.39 0.62
CA SER A 103 15.08 -9.49 0.02
C SER A 103 16.48 -9.65 0.61
N ASP A 104 17.05 -8.57 1.17
CA ASP A 104 18.37 -8.63 1.79
C ASP A 104 18.30 -9.22 3.22
N PHE A 105 17.11 -9.28 3.80
CA PHE A 105 16.89 -9.79 5.16
C PHE A 105 16.45 -11.26 5.19
N VAL A 106 15.77 -11.73 4.15
CA VAL A 106 15.22 -13.10 4.02
C VAL A 106 16.20 -14.00 3.28
#